data_AF-A0A2G2ZXS7-F1
#
_entry.id   AF-A0A2G2ZXS7-F1
#
_cell.length_a   1.000
_cell.length_b   1.000
_cell.length_c   1.000
_cell.angle_alpha   90.00
_cell.angle_beta   90.00
_cell.angle_gamma   90.00
#
_symmetry.space_group_name_H-M   'P 1'
#
loop_
_entity.id
_entity.type
_entity.pdbx_description
1 polymer ?
#
loop_
_entity_poly.entity_id
_entity_poly.type
_entity_poly.pdbx_seq_one_letter_code
_entity_poly.pdbx_strand_id
1 'polypeptide(L)'
;MLSQVLVNSRDPIIQGIVNASGFVGMGFRKPNILYIASDIRLMLSQVLVNSRDPIIQGIVNASGFVGMGFRKPNILYTASDIRLMLSQVLVNSRDPIIQGIVNASGFVGMGFRKPNILYTASDIRLMLSQVLVNSRDPIIQGIVNASGFVGMGFRKPNILYTASDIRLMLSQVLVNSRDPIIQGIVNASGFAFFSTKELIKIAL
;
A
#
# COMPACT_ATOMS: atom_id res chain seq x y z
N MET A 1 -11.35 -0.12 -9.54
CA MET A 1 -11.76 1.25 -9.13
C MET A 1 -13.19 1.17 -8.63
N LEU A 2 -13.47 1.75 -7.46
CA LEU A 2 -14.82 1.87 -6.89
C LEU A 2 -15.11 3.36 -6.64
N SER A 3 -16.31 3.82 -6.98
CA SER A 3 -16.73 5.22 -6.79
C SER A 3 -18.15 5.28 -6.26
N GLN A 4 -18.39 6.13 -5.26
CA GLN A 4 -19.70 6.37 -4.66
C GLN A 4 -19.97 7.89 -4.62
N VAL A 5 -21.15 8.30 -5.07
CA VAL A 5 -21.60 9.69 -5.02
C VAL A 5 -23.00 9.71 -4.43
N LEU A 6 -23.21 10.52 -3.40
CA LEU A 6 -24.51 10.71 -2.79
C LEU A 6 -24.78 12.20 -2.59
N VAL A 7 -26.04 12.59 -2.80
CA VAL A 7 -26.48 13.98 -2.73
C VAL A 7 -27.81 14.03 -2.00
N ASN A 8 -28.00 15.02 -1.12
CA ASN A 8 -29.26 15.29 -0.42
C ASN A 8 -29.78 14.09 0.40
N SER A 9 -28.90 13.49 1.20
CA SER A 9 -29.28 12.51 2.21
C SER A 9 -29.06 13.11 3.59
N ARG A 10 -30.00 12.92 4.51
CA ARG A 10 -29.94 13.57 5.82
C ARG A 10 -28.74 13.05 6.62
N ASP A 11 -28.72 11.75 6.91
CA ASP A 11 -27.71 11.13 7.78
C ASP A 11 -27.18 9.82 7.15
N PRO A 12 -26.50 9.89 5.99
CA PRO A 12 -26.06 8.69 5.29
C PRO A 12 -24.85 8.05 5.95
N ILE A 13 -24.77 6.73 5.80
CA ILE A 13 -23.56 5.93 6.06
C ILE A 13 -23.04 5.45 4.71
N ILE A 14 -21.84 5.90 4.34
CA ILE A 14 -21.16 5.51 3.10
C ILE A 14 -19.95 4.67 3.46
N GLN A 15 -19.95 3.41 3.02
CA GLN A 15 -18.86 2.48 3.23
C GLN A 15 -18.33 1.96 1.90
N GLY A 16 -17.01 1.98 1.75
CA GLY A 16 -16.31 1.46 0.58
C GLY A 16 -15.08 0.69 1.03
N ILE A 17 -14.95 -0.54 0.53
CA ILE A 17 -13.78 -1.38 0.79
C ILE A 17 -13.28 -1.93 -0.54
N VAL A 18 -11.99 -1.73 -0.81
CA VAL A 18 -11.33 -2.28 -1.99
C VAL A 18 -10.08 -3.03 -1.55
N ASN A 19 -10.08 -4.34 -1.76
CA ASN A 19 -8.98 -5.21 -1.36
C ASN A 19 -8.42 -5.96 -2.58
N ALA A 20 -7.10 -6.13 -2.62
CA ALA A 20 -6.46 -7.09 -3.51
C ALA A 20 -5.34 -7.83 -2.79
N SER A 21 -5.21 -9.11 -3.11
CA SER A 21 -4.09 -9.93 -2.68
C SER A 21 -3.49 -10.63 -3.89
N GLY A 22 -2.15 -10.57 -4.00
CA GLY A 22 -1.38 -11.30 -5.00
C GLY A 22 -0.50 -12.34 -4.30
N PHE A 23 -0.61 -13.61 -4.70
CA PHE A 23 0.26 -14.67 -4.21
C PHE A 23 0.95 -15.35 -5.39
N VAL A 24 2.29 -15.38 -5.36
CA VAL A 24 3.08 -16.17 -6.31
C VAL A 24 3.94 -17.15 -5.52
N GLY A 25 3.58 -18.43 -5.58
CA GLY A 25 4.34 -19.54 -5.02
C GLY A 25 4.99 -20.35 -6.14
N MET A 26 6.32 -20.41 -6.20
CA MET A 26 7.00 -21.17 -7.25
C MET A 26 8.24 -21.91 -6.76
N GLY A 27 8.43 -23.13 -7.27
CA GLY A 27 9.58 -23.99 -7.01
C GLY A 27 10.12 -24.60 -8.29
N PHE A 28 11.33 -24.20 -8.72
CA PHE A 28 11.97 -24.71 -9.93
C PHE A 28 13.38 -25.25 -9.68
N ARG A 29 13.78 -26.22 -10.50
CA ARG A 29 15.17 -26.72 -10.58
C ARG A 29 15.81 -26.21 -11.88
N LYS A 30 16.86 -25.39 -11.75
CA LYS A 30 17.74 -24.90 -12.84
C LYS A 30 17.05 -24.09 -13.98
N PRO A 31 16.25 -23.06 -13.72
CA PRO A 31 15.89 -22.13 -14.79
C PRO A 31 17.13 -21.35 -15.26
N ASN A 32 17.26 -21.11 -16.57
CA ASN A 32 18.35 -20.28 -17.11
C ASN A 32 18.13 -18.80 -16.76
N ILE A 33 16.93 -18.27 -17.04
CA ILE A 33 16.50 -16.93 -16.66
C ILE A 33 15.06 -17.05 -16.15
N LEU A 34 14.74 -16.34 -15.07
CA LEU A 34 13.37 -16.23 -14.60
C LEU A 34 13.04 -14.77 -14.28
N TYR A 35 11.85 -14.35 -14.71
CA TYR A 35 11.26 -13.06 -14.38
C TYR A 35 9.94 -13.27 -13.64
N ILE A 36 9.78 -12.54 -12.54
CA ILE A 36 8.56 -12.52 -11.75
C ILE A 36 8.19 -11.06 -11.54
N ALA A 37 6.97 -10.69 -11.90
CA ALA A 37 6.45 -9.34 -11.71
C ALA A 37 5.04 -9.40 -11.11
N SER A 38 4.75 -8.49 -10.18
CA SER A 38 3.39 -8.26 -9.68
C SER A 38 3.09 -6.76 -9.63
N ASP A 39 1.95 -6.35 -10.13
CA ASP A 39 1.46 -4.96 -10.07
C ASP A 39 0.05 -4.97 -9.44
N ILE A 40 -0.17 -4.17 -8.40
CA ILE A 40 -1.48 -3.99 -7.76
C ILE A 40 -1.85 -2.51 -7.77
N ARG A 41 -2.99 -2.18 -8.38
CA ARG A 41 -3.51 -0.81 -8.41
C ARG A 41 -4.97 -0.76 -7.96
N LEU A 42 -5.22 -0.10 -6.82
CA LEU A 42 -6.56 0.04 -6.26
C LEU A 42 -6.91 1.50 -6.02
N MET A 43 -8.19 1.82 -6.23
CA MET A 43 -8.70 3.17 -6.07
C MET A 43 -10.14 3.15 -5.57
N LEU A 44 -10.40 3.94 -4.52
CA LEU A 44 -11.72 4.21 -3.97
C LEU A 44 -11.95 5.72 -3.93
N SER A 45 -13.10 6.17 -4.44
CA SER A 45 -13.55 7.56 -4.37
C SER A 45 -14.94 7.63 -3.75
N GLN A 46 -15.12 8.53 -2.79
CA GLN A 46 -16.40 8.79 -2.14
C GLN A 46 -16.67 10.29 -2.14
N VAL A 47 -17.83 10.69 -2.65
CA VAL A 47 -18.26 12.09 -2.68
C VAL A 47 -19.64 12.19 -2.04
N LEU A 48 -19.79 13.09 -1.09
CA LEU A 48 -21.06 13.38 -0.45
C LEU A 48 -21.31 14.88 -0.42
N VAL A 49 -22.55 15.27 -0.74
CA VAL A 49 -22.98 16.66 -0.77
C VAL A 49 -24.32 16.81 -0.06
N ASN A 50 -24.43 17.84 0.77
CA ASN A 50 -25.64 18.20 1.51
C ASN A 50 -26.16 17.07 2.40
N SER A 51 -25.49 16.92 3.54
CA SER A 51 -25.93 16.05 4.63
C SER A 51 -25.90 16.80 5.95
N ARG A 52 -26.54 16.26 6.97
CA ARG A 52 -26.46 16.81 8.32
C ARG A 52 -25.32 16.12 9.04
N ASP A 53 -25.48 14.84 9.37
CA ASP A 53 -24.56 14.11 10.24
C ASP A 53 -24.06 12.82 9.58
N PRO A 54 -23.29 12.90 8.46
CA PRO A 54 -22.91 11.72 7.69
C PRO A 54 -21.70 10.98 8.29
N ILE A 55 -21.63 9.68 8.00
CA ILE A 55 -20.47 8.84 8.28
C ILE A 55 -19.91 8.33 6.96
N ILE A 56 -18.64 8.65 6.68
CA ILE A 56 -17.92 8.19 5.47
C ILE A 56 -16.72 7.34 5.91
N GLN A 57 -16.71 6.09 5.48
CA GLN A 57 -15.63 5.14 5.76
C GLN A 57 -15.11 4.55 4.45
N GLY A 58 -13.80 4.64 4.27
CA GLY A 58 -13.10 4.13 3.09
C GLY A 58 -11.89 3.31 3.52
N ILE A 59 -11.76 2.12 2.94
CA ILE A 59 -10.62 1.24 3.17
C ILE A 59 -10.08 0.73 1.84
N VAL A 60 -8.78 0.92 1.62
CA VAL A 60 -8.07 0.37 0.46
C VAL A 60 -6.89 -0.43 0.94
N ASN A 61 -6.92 -1.75 0.74
CA ASN A 61 -5.85 -2.64 1.18
C ASN A 61 -5.26 -3.43 0.02
N ALA A 62 -3.94 -3.54 0.00
CA ALA A 62 -3.26 -4.53 -0.83
C ALA A 62 -2.28 -5.37 -0.01
N SER A 63 -2.19 -6.64 -0.37
CA SER A 63 -1.11 -7.51 0.08
C SER A 63 -0.46 -8.23 -1.10
N GLY A 64 0.86 -8.19 -1.18
CA GLY A 64 1.64 -8.95 -2.16
C GLY A 64 2.54 -9.95 -1.44
N PHE A 65 2.42 -11.23 -1.75
CA PHE A 65 3.29 -12.28 -1.24
C PHE A 65 3.96 -13.02 -2.39
N VAL A 66 5.29 -13.09 -2.33
CA VAL A 66 6.09 -13.93 -3.24
C VAL A 66 6.87 -14.94 -2.41
N GLY A 67 6.50 -16.21 -2.50
CA GLY A 67 7.18 -17.34 -1.86
C GLY A 67 7.98 -18.13 -2.88
N MET A 68 9.29 -18.20 -2.71
CA MET A 68 10.20 -18.75 -3.73
C MET A 68 11.18 -19.78 -3.19
N GLY A 69 11.24 -20.94 -3.84
CA GLY A 69 12.21 -22.00 -3.55
C GLY A 69 12.97 -22.46 -4.80
N PHE A 70 14.18 -21.97 -5.02
CA PHE A 70 14.95 -22.27 -6.23
C PHE A 70 16.32 -22.91 -5.96
N ARG A 71 16.70 -23.85 -6.84
CA ARG A 71 18.05 -24.42 -6.89
C ARG A 71 18.72 -24.07 -8.22
N LYS A 72 19.82 -23.32 -8.16
CA LYS A 72 20.71 -22.95 -9.28
C LYS A 72 20.06 -22.19 -10.45
N PRO A 73 19.30 -21.10 -10.24
CA PRO A 73 18.98 -20.20 -11.35
C PRO A 73 20.26 -19.48 -11.82
N ASN A 74 20.45 -19.28 -13.12
CA ASN A 74 21.57 -18.45 -13.60
C ASN A 74 21.25 -16.96 -13.32
N ILE A 75 20.07 -16.49 -13.72
CA ILE A 75 19.63 -15.11 -13.44
C ILE A 75 18.18 -15.12 -12.96
N LEU A 76 17.89 -14.35 -11.90
CA LEU A 76 16.53 -14.10 -11.43
C LEU A 76 16.28 -12.60 -11.26
N TYR A 77 15.13 -12.17 -11.79
CA TYR A 77 14.59 -10.83 -11.62
C TYR A 77 13.22 -10.90 -10.97
N THR A 78 13.03 -10.12 -9.90
CA THR A 78 11.74 -9.96 -9.24
C THR A 78 11.38 -8.49 -9.10
N ALA A 79 10.19 -8.10 -9.53
CA ALA A 79 9.69 -6.74 -9.41
C ALA A 79 8.28 -6.72 -8.79
N SER A 80 8.01 -5.77 -7.90
CA SER A 80 6.67 -5.54 -7.36
C SER A 80 6.32 -4.05 -7.32
N ASP A 81 5.16 -3.66 -7.83
CA ASP A 81 4.63 -2.29 -7.73
C ASP A 81 3.24 -2.34 -7.06
N ILE A 82 3.03 -1.52 -6.02
CA ILE A 82 1.74 -1.40 -5.33
C ILE A 82 1.35 0.07 -5.29
N ARG A 83 0.19 0.40 -5.86
CA ARG A 83 -0.36 1.76 -5.87
C ARG A 83 -1.78 1.79 -5.35
N LEU A 84 -2.00 2.40 -4.19
CA LEU A 84 -3.32 2.49 -3.56
C LEU A 84 -3.72 3.94 -3.36
N MET A 85 -4.97 4.25 -3.69
CA MET A 85 -5.52 5.59 -3.49
C MET A 85 -6.93 5.57 -2.91
N LEU A 86 -7.15 6.38 -1.88
CA LEU A 86 -8.45 6.68 -1.32
C LEU A 86 -8.69 8.20 -1.36
N SER A 87 -9.81 8.61 -1.94
CA SER A 87 -10.25 10.00 -1.96
C SER A 87 -11.65 10.10 -1.36
N GLN A 88 -11.81 11.00 -0.38
CA GLN A 88 -13.09 11.29 0.25
C GLN A 88 -13.33 12.79 0.18
N VAL A 89 -14.48 13.19 -0.36
CA VAL A 89 -14.88 14.60 -0.49
C VAL A 89 -16.24 14.77 0.14
N LEU A 90 -16.34 15.70 1.08
CA LEU A 90 -17.60 16.07 1.73
C LEU A 90 -17.82 17.58 1.64
N VAL A 91 -19.03 17.97 1.24
CA VAL A 91 -19.44 19.36 1.11
C VAL A 91 -20.77 19.58 1.81
N ASN A 92 -20.84 20.64 2.62
CA ASN A 92 -22.03 21.06 3.36
C ASN A 92 -22.53 19.96 4.31
N SER A 93 -21.87 19.85 5.46
CA SER A 93 -22.29 19.00 6.58
C SER A 93 -22.34 19.79 7.88
N ARG A 94 -23.00 19.25 8.90
CA ARG A 94 -22.93 19.81 10.24
C ARG A 94 -21.81 19.10 11.01
N ASP A 95 -22.04 17.83 11.34
CA ASP A 95 -21.23 17.08 12.30
C ASP A 95 -20.76 15.74 11.68
N PRO A 96 -19.92 15.77 10.62
CA PRO A 96 -19.54 14.58 9.89
C PRO A 96 -18.43 13.78 10.56
N ILE A 97 -18.43 12.48 10.30
CA ILE A 97 -17.33 11.57 10.65
C ILE A 97 -16.73 11.01 9.35
N ILE A 98 -15.45 11.29 9.10
CA ILE A 98 -14.72 10.81 7.93
C ILE A 98 -13.55 9.96 8.39
N GLN A 99 -13.51 8.69 7.97
CA GLN A 99 -12.43 7.77 8.27
C GLN A 99 -11.90 7.15 6.97
N GLY A 100 -10.59 7.19 6.82
CA GLY A 100 -9.89 6.65 5.66
C GLY A 100 -8.70 5.80 6.08
N ILE A 101 -8.58 4.63 5.49
CA ILE A 101 -7.45 3.71 5.71
C ILE A 101 -6.90 3.26 4.37
N VAL A 102 -5.59 3.41 4.19
CA VAL A 102 -4.87 2.91 3.02
C VAL A 102 -3.68 2.08 3.50
N ASN A 103 -3.75 0.77 3.29
CA ASN A 103 -2.71 -0.14 3.76
C ASN A 103 -2.13 -0.98 2.62
N ALA A 104 -0.81 -1.03 2.53
CA ALA A 104 -0.12 -2.03 1.74
C ALA A 104 0.78 -2.88 2.61
N SER A 105 0.78 -4.19 2.36
CA SER A 105 1.81 -5.10 2.85
C SER A 105 2.50 -5.83 1.70
N GLY A 106 3.83 -5.87 1.72
CA GLY A 106 4.63 -6.62 0.76
C GLY A 106 5.52 -7.63 1.47
N PHE A 107 5.46 -8.90 1.09
CA PHE A 107 6.35 -9.93 1.61
C PHE A 107 7.05 -10.66 0.48
N VAL A 108 8.37 -10.71 0.56
CA VAL A 108 9.20 -11.51 -0.34
C VAL A 108 9.92 -12.55 0.52
N GLY A 109 9.45 -13.80 0.48
CA GLY A 109 10.08 -14.95 1.12
C GLY A 109 10.97 -15.68 0.13
N MET A 110 12.28 -15.61 0.33
CA MET A 110 13.27 -16.08 -0.64
C MET A 110 14.15 -17.19 -0.07
N GLY A 111 14.04 -18.40 -0.61
CA GLY A 111 14.93 -19.54 -0.36
C GLY A 111 15.72 -19.94 -1.62
N PHE A 112 16.99 -19.54 -1.72
CA PHE A 112 17.83 -19.85 -2.88
C PHE A 112 19.09 -20.63 -2.52
N ARG A 113 19.43 -21.61 -3.36
CA ARG A 113 20.76 -22.24 -3.37
C ARG A 113 21.48 -21.92 -4.68
N LYS A 114 22.57 -21.13 -4.60
CA LYS A 114 23.50 -20.80 -5.70
C LYS A 114 22.89 -20.09 -6.93
N PRO A 115 22.18 -18.96 -6.80
CA PRO A 115 21.93 -18.10 -7.96
C PRO A 115 23.25 -17.47 -8.44
N ASN A 116 23.49 -17.31 -9.74
CA ASN A 116 24.65 -16.50 -10.18
C ASN A 116 24.34 -15.00 -9.99
N ILE A 117 23.16 -14.54 -10.43
CA ILE A 117 22.75 -13.14 -10.32
C ILE A 117 21.31 -13.04 -9.83
N LEU A 118 21.05 -12.17 -8.85
CA LEU A 118 19.72 -11.84 -8.36
C LEU A 118 19.47 -10.33 -8.35
N TYR A 119 18.35 -9.91 -8.93
CA TYR A 119 17.84 -8.55 -8.87
C TYR A 119 16.43 -8.53 -8.28
N THR A 120 16.21 -7.70 -7.27
CA THR A 120 14.89 -7.50 -6.67
C THR A 120 14.56 -6.01 -6.59
N ALA A 121 13.39 -5.61 -7.06
CA ALA A 121 12.90 -4.23 -6.99
C ALA A 121 11.48 -4.17 -6.43
N SER A 122 11.19 -3.20 -5.57
CA SER A 122 9.83 -2.96 -5.07
C SER A 122 9.49 -1.47 -5.00
N ASP A 123 8.31 -1.05 -5.48
CA ASP A 123 7.77 0.31 -5.33
C ASP A 123 6.40 0.24 -4.63
N ILE A 124 6.19 1.03 -3.59
CA ILE A 124 4.92 1.14 -2.87
C ILE A 124 4.51 2.61 -2.80
N ARG A 125 3.33 2.95 -3.34
CA ARG A 125 2.76 4.29 -3.32
C ARG A 125 1.37 4.29 -2.74
N LEU A 126 1.19 4.90 -1.58
CA LEU A 126 -0.09 4.98 -0.89
C LEU A 126 -0.53 6.42 -0.72
N MET A 127 -1.77 6.71 -1.07
CA MET A 127 -2.34 8.05 -1.01
C MET A 127 -3.73 8.02 -0.36
N LEU A 128 -3.89 8.82 0.69
CA LEU A 128 -5.18 9.15 1.29
C LEU A 128 -5.41 10.66 1.19
N SER A 129 -6.51 11.04 0.55
CA SER A 129 -6.99 12.43 0.47
C SER A 129 -8.38 12.54 1.07
N GLN A 130 -8.54 13.46 2.02
CA GLN A 130 -9.80 13.79 2.67
C GLN A 130 -10.02 15.29 2.55
N VAL A 131 -11.09 15.68 1.87
CA VAL A 131 -11.45 17.09 1.65
C VAL A 131 -12.81 17.35 2.26
N LEU A 132 -12.88 18.34 3.13
CA LEU A 132 -14.10 18.78 3.78
C LEU A 132 -14.33 20.28 3.56
N VAL A 133 -15.54 20.62 3.14
CA VAL A 133 -15.94 22.01 2.87
C VAL A 133 -17.24 22.32 3.61
N ASN A 134 -17.26 23.42 4.36
CA ASN A 134 -18.40 23.93 5.11
C ASN A 134 -18.93 22.92 6.15
N SER A 135 -18.30 22.87 7.33
CA SER A 135 -18.71 21.99 8.44
C SER A 135 -18.64 22.67 9.80
N ARG A 136 -19.37 22.18 10.80
CA ARG A 136 -19.34 22.73 12.16
C ARG A 136 -18.46 21.96 13.12
N ASP A 137 -18.67 20.66 13.28
CA ASP A 137 -17.94 19.86 14.27
C ASP A 137 -17.41 18.55 13.64
N PRO A 138 -16.50 18.62 12.64
CA PRO A 138 -16.08 17.43 11.93
C PRO A 138 -15.04 16.61 12.68
N ILE A 139 -15.17 15.28 12.57
CA ILE A 139 -14.16 14.32 13.00
C ILE A 139 -13.55 13.68 11.76
N ILE A 140 -12.24 13.85 11.58
CA ILE A 140 -11.51 13.33 10.43
C ILE A 140 -10.33 12.48 10.91
N GLN A 141 -10.30 11.22 10.48
CA GLN A 141 -9.22 10.28 10.78
C GLN A 141 -8.68 9.67 9.50
N GLY A 142 -7.36 9.66 9.38
CA GLY A 142 -6.67 9.10 8.23
C GLY A 142 -5.50 8.21 8.67
N ILE A 143 -5.42 7.02 8.08
CA ILE A 143 -4.31 6.10 8.32
C ILE A 143 -3.73 5.68 6.97
N VAL A 144 -2.43 5.85 6.81
CA VAL A 144 -1.67 5.36 5.66
C VAL A 144 -0.54 4.49 6.18
N ASN A 145 -0.58 3.19 5.89
CA ASN A 145 0.42 2.25 6.40
C ASN A 145 1.01 1.42 5.27
N ALA A 146 2.33 1.46 5.14
CA ALA A 146 3.08 0.49 4.37
C ALA A 146 3.89 -0.40 5.31
N SER A 147 3.73 -1.71 5.16
CA SER A 147 4.66 -2.68 5.71
C SER A 147 5.30 -3.49 4.59
N GLY A 148 6.60 -3.75 4.69
CA GLY A 148 7.31 -4.54 3.69
C GLY A 148 8.40 -5.35 4.33
N PHE A 149 8.40 -6.68 4.18
CA PHE A 149 9.44 -7.56 4.71
C PHE A 149 10.11 -8.36 3.59
N VAL A 150 11.44 -8.37 3.60
CA VAL A 150 12.25 -9.20 2.69
C VAL A 150 12.91 -10.32 3.50
N GLY A 151 12.27 -11.48 3.58
CA GLY A 151 12.86 -12.65 4.21
C GLY A 151 13.90 -13.29 3.29
N MET A 152 15.19 -13.17 3.62
CA MET A 152 16.28 -13.67 2.76
C MET A 152 17.02 -14.87 3.36
N GLY A 153 17.00 -16.00 2.65
CA GLY A 153 17.81 -17.17 2.89
C GLY A 153 18.61 -17.57 1.65
N PHE A 154 19.82 -17.02 1.50
CA PHE A 154 20.74 -17.39 0.40
C PHE A 154 21.86 -18.30 0.87
N ARG A 155 22.25 -19.25 0.01
CA ARG A 155 23.60 -19.84 0.01
C ARG A 155 24.31 -19.49 -1.30
N LYS A 156 25.30 -18.58 -1.22
CA LYS A 156 26.27 -18.21 -2.28
C LYS A 156 25.66 -17.62 -3.58
N PRO A 157 25.04 -16.42 -3.55
CA PRO A 157 24.91 -15.62 -4.78
C PRO A 157 26.29 -15.10 -5.21
N ASN A 158 26.57 -14.99 -6.51
CA ASN A 158 27.76 -14.26 -6.97
C ASN A 158 27.49 -12.74 -7.01
N ILE A 159 26.27 -12.34 -7.37
CA ILE A 159 25.85 -10.93 -7.47
C ILE A 159 24.42 -10.80 -6.92
N LEU A 160 24.19 -9.80 -6.05
CA LEU A 160 22.89 -9.45 -5.48
C LEU A 160 22.66 -7.93 -5.57
N TYR A 161 21.50 -7.55 -6.12
CA TYR A 161 21.01 -6.18 -6.12
C TYR A 161 19.57 -6.13 -5.62
N THR A 162 19.31 -5.21 -4.69
CA THR A 162 17.99 -5.01 -4.07
C THR A 162 17.68 -3.52 -4.01
N ALA A 163 16.52 -3.09 -4.50
CA ALA A 163 16.06 -1.71 -4.43
C ALA A 163 14.59 -1.65 -3.97
N SER A 164 14.27 -0.68 -3.12
CA SER A 164 12.92 -0.47 -2.61
C SER A 164 12.62 1.02 -2.48
N ASP A 165 11.50 1.49 -3.03
CA ASP A 165 10.96 2.86 -2.85
C ASP A 165 9.58 2.78 -2.18
N ILE A 166 9.31 3.69 -1.25
CA ILE A 166 8.03 3.81 -0.54
C ILE A 166 7.66 5.26 -0.44
N ARG A 167 6.45 5.58 -0.91
CA ARG A 167 5.88 6.92 -0.85
C ARG A 167 4.51 6.86 -0.21
N LEU A 168 4.38 7.53 0.92
CA LEU A 168 3.13 7.63 1.66
C LEU A 168 2.68 9.07 1.70
N MET A 169 1.42 9.32 1.36
CA MET A 169 0.83 10.65 1.44
C MET A 169 -0.52 10.57 2.15
N LEU A 170 -0.66 11.40 3.18
CA LEU A 170 -1.92 11.72 3.83
C LEU A 170 -2.18 13.21 3.65
N SER A 171 -3.33 13.55 3.08
CA SER A 171 -3.79 14.92 2.93
C SER A 171 -5.18 15.06 3.55
N GLN A 172 -5.32 16.00 4.47
CA GLN A 172 -6.58 16.37 5.12
C GLN A 172 -6.75 17.87 4.94
N VAL A 173 -7.78 18.25 4.18
CA VAL A 173 -8.04 19.65 3.81
C VAL A 173 -9.41 20.04 4.34
N LEU A 174 -9.44 21.10 5.16
CA LEU A 174 -10.67 21.67 5.68
C LEU A 174 -10.82 23.10 5.19
N VAL A 175 -12.00 23.42 4.68
CA VAL A 175 -12.38 24.75 4.24
C VAL A 175 -13.64 25.16 4.98
N ASN A 176 -13.65 26.36 5.58
CA ASN A 176 -14.79 26.88 6.34
C ASN A 176 -15.35 25.89 7.36
N SER A 177 -14.46 25.25 8.12
CA SER A 177 -14.86 24.32 9.20
C SER A 177 -14.66 24.99 10.56
N ARG A 178 -15.60 24.77 11.47
CA ARG A 178 -15.43 25.12 12.89
C ARG A 178 -14.98 23.88 13.67
N ASP A 179 -14.39 24.10 14.84
CA ASP A 179 -14.09 23.10 15.87
C ASP A 179 -13.71 21.67 15.39
N PRO A 180 -12.72 21.52 14.48
CA PRO A 180 -12.42 20.22 13.89
C PRO A 180 -11.55 19.35 14.81
N ILE A 181 -11.84 18.04 14.81
CA ILE A 181 -10.95 17.02 15.37
C ILE A 181 -10.30 16.28 14.19
N ILE A 182 -8.99 16.42 14.05
CA ILE A 182 -8.23 15.83 12.95
C ILE A 182 -7.13 14.95 13.51
N GLN A 183 -7.07 13.71 13.02
CA GLN A 183 -5.99 12.79 13.34
C GLN A 183 -5.48 12.11 12.07
N GLY A 184 -4.16 12.01 11.99
CA GLY A 184 -3.47 11.42 10.87
C GLY A 184 -2.32 10.52 11.35
N ILE A 185 -2.24 9.33 10.80
CA ILE A 185 -1.12 8.40 11.03
C ILE A 185 -0.55 8.00 9.69
N VAL A 186 0.76 8.18 9.54
CA VAL A 186 1.52 7.68 8.41
C VAL A 186 2.64 6.79 8.95
N ASN A 187 2.68 5.53 8.51
CA ASN A 187 3.66 4.56 9.00
C ASN A 187 4.28 3.77 7.84
N ALA A 188 5.60 3.62 7.88
CA ALA A 188 6.37 2.74 7.01
C ALA A 188 7.24 1.82 7.88
N SER A 189 7.12 0.50 7.74
CA SER A 189 7.84 -0.47 8.59
C SER A 189 8.24 -1.76 7.87
N GLY A 190 9.28 -2.47 8.35
CA GLY A 190 9.49 -3.91 8.05
C GLY A 190 10.74 -4.34 7.26
N PHE A 191 11.65 -3.46 6.84
CA PHE A 191 12.71 -3.85 5.90
C PHE A 191 13.95 -4.43 6.61
N ALA A 192 14.24 -5.71 6.38
CA ALA A 192 15.47 -6.36 6.84
C ALA A 192 16.08 -7.20 5.71
N PHE A 193 17.40 -7.12 5.53
CA PHE A 193 18.13 -7.91 4.54
C PHE A 193 19.14 -8.80 5.26
N PHE A 194 19.03 -10.13 5.10
CA PHE A 194 20.00 -11.08 5.69
C PHE A 194 20.73 -11.87 4.60
N SER A 195 22.08 -11.80 4.60
CA SER A 195 22.95 -12.67 3.79
C SER A 195 23.84 -13.50 4.71
N THR A 196 24.05 -14.77 4.38
CA THR A 196 24.84 -15.69 5.22
C THR A 196 26.35 -15.69 4.92
N LYS A 197 26.86 -14.87 3.97
CA LYS A 197 28.29 -14.50 3.82
C LYS A 197 28.54 -13.52 2.65
N GLU A 198 29.33 -12.47 2.97
CA GLU A 198 30.08 -11.45 2.20
C GLU A 198 29.50 -10.74 0.96
N LEU A 199 29.70 -9.40 1.00
CA LEU A 199 29.44 -8.34 0.01
C LEU A 199 27.97 -8.07 -0.36
N ILE A 200 27.35 -7.18 0.41
CA ILE A 200 26.13 -6.47 0.05
C ILE A 200 26.55 -5.07 -0.41
N LYS A 201 26.28 -4.70 -1.67
CA LYS A 201 26.25 -3.29 -2.10
C LYS A 201 24.81 -2.81 -1.94
N ILE A 202 24.56 -2.00 -0.91
CA ILE A 202 23.27 -1.32 -0.70
C ILE A 202 23.39 0.05 -1.37
N ALA A 203 22.53 0.36 -2.33
CA ALA A 203 22.30 1.74 -2.78
C ALA A 203 21.05 2.25 -2.07
N LEU A 204 21.21 3.30 -1.27
CA LEU A 204 20.13 4.07 -0.65
C LEU A 204 19.75 5.23 -1.56
#